data_AF-A0A814NR61-F1
#
_entry.id   AF-A0A814NR61-F1
#
_cell.length_a   1.000
_cell.length_b   1.000
_cell.length_c   1.000
_cell.angle_alpha   90.00
_cell.angle_beta   90.00
_cell.angle_gamma   90.00
#
_symmetry.space_group_name_H-M   'P 1'
#
loop_
_entity.id
_entity.type
_entity.pdbx_description
1 polymer ?
#
loop_
_entity_poly.entity_id
_entity_poly.type
_entity_poly.pdbx_seq_one_letter_code
_entity_poly.pdbx_strand_id
1 'polypeptide(L)'
;MPNLEKITERHVDITADQITTTPMFNQIRSQFPNSKTIALMSSDFKQLISEVIDKVTIKIHVQETPNSSLYNSSALNRQLRQHLQSYLEKVNNQLWNSLYWMLNQSRPDRLAKAINTMIYTNATNSNDFLYDSRAAKSIHKFSLAQQDIDRIEELNKRLVIHAHRKSSMESRQGVAESGESSSVPELFEMDSDDDDDDDDDRSNKNENQAQQFEQNQTMTHSINYKTQYILSRAEIENYLSELSDHVHLVDDIVLPKSINVHLINMNIPDVSNRLTTPVTSISDGRISQVRQVSSFHGIKTSGIFKVILTMNRTKPESVILIGDQLKSLVKIETSVYLGILSVQVTGGSSSSSSTRHRHVSNSTHSRSTSTQLGSSETEVLINAHHLISLKTSSMESVEISGAGINADIFELECRGFNSIYGTVHVKQLKAIIDGFSKAHLMGTANILTVTVGGSSKLHGFDLSTQIANVTIREDGYAEISCNQTITVNISDDDGEGTVKYKGTATVIRAPKSTGGTIQKID
;
A
#
# COMPACT_ATOMS: atom_id res chain seq x y z
N MET A 1 16.08 -47.69 -8.72
CA MET A 1 15.37 -46.47 -8.29
C MET A 1 14.04 -46.46 -9.02
N PRO A 2 12.88 -46.58 -8.33
CA PRO A 2 11.59 -46.51 -9.02
C PRO A 2 11.37 -45.08 -9.50
N ASN A 3 10.94 -44.94 -10.76
CA ASN A 3 10.61 -43.66 -11.37
C ASN A 3 9.48 -43.00 -10.57
N LEU A 4 9.76 -41.82 -9.99
CA LEU A 4 8.74 -40.96 -9.40
C LEU A 4 7.82 -40.48 -10.52
N GLU A 5 6.56 -40.94 -10.47
CA GLU A 5 5.50 -40.45 -11.34
C GLU A 5 5.24 -38.96 -11.11
N LYS A 6 5.09 -38.22 -12.20
CA LYS A 6 4.92 -36.78 -12.19
C LYS A 6 3.44 -36.45 -12.35
N ILE A 7 2.78 -36.05 -11.26
CA ILE A 7 1.47 -35.42 -11.33
C ILE A 7 1.63 -34.12 -12.10
N THR A 8 1.05 -34.04 -13.29
CA THR A 8 1.47 -33.03 -14.28
C THR A 8 0.71 -31.71 -14.12
N GLU A 9 -0.52 -31.69 -13.59
CA GLU A 9 -1.20 -30.43 -13.23
C GLU A 9 -2.47 -30.69 -12.41
N ARG A 10 -2.82 -29.78 -11.49
CA ARG A 10 -4.10 -29.78 -10.78
C ARG A 10 -4.68 -28.37 -10.84
N HIS A 11 -5.78 -28.21 -11.57
CA HIS A 11 -6.56 -26.98 -11.59
C HIS A 11 -7.82 -27.17 -10.74
N VAL A 12 -8.05 -26.26 -9.80
CA VAL A 12 -9.29 -26.18 -9.03
C VAL A 12 -9.93 -24.84 -9.40
N ASP A 13 -10.88 -24.90 -10.32
CA ASP A 13 -11.62 -23.72 -10.76
C ASP A 13 -12.88 -23.58 -9.91
N ILE A 14 -12.96 -22.50 -9.12
CA ILE A 14 -14.19 -22.06 -8.48
C ILE A 14 -14.75 -20.94 -9.35
N THR A 15 -15.85 -21.19 -10.06
CA THR A 15 -16.47 -20.19 -10.92
C THR A 15 -17.43 -19.29 -10.15
N ALA A 16 -17.63 -18.07 -10.64
CA ALA A 16 -18.65 -17.17 -10.08
C ALA A 16 -20.03 -17.83 -10.07
N ASP A 17 -20.36 -18.61 -11.10
CA ASP A 17 -21.63 -19.38 -11.18
C ASP A 17 -21.78 -20.40 -10.05
N GLN A 18 -20.71 -21.07 -9.65
CA GLN A 18 -20.76 -22.01 -8.53
C GLN A 18 -21.10 -21.30 -7.21
N ILE A 19 -20.67 -20.04 -7.04
CA ILE A 19 -20.98 -19.21 -5.88
C ILE A 19 -22.38 -18.61 -6.00
N THR A 20 -22.73 -18.02 -7.15
CA THR A 20 -23.97 -17.26 -7.34
C THR A 20 -25.20 -18.15 -7.42
N THR A 21 -25.05 -19.44 -7.71
CA THR A 21 -26.14 -20.42 -7.72
C THR A 21 -26.38 -21.09 -6.37
N THR A 22 -25.57 -20.80 -5.35
CA THR A 22 -25.79 -21.37 -4.01
C THR A 22 -27.11 -20.86 -3.40
N PRO A 23 -27.89 -21.71 -2.72
CA PRO A 23 -29.05 -21.28 -1.95
C PRO A 23 -28.74 -20.09 -1.04
N MET A 24 -27.59 -20.13 -0.38
CA MET A 24 -27.14 -19.05 0.49
C MET A 24 -26.86 -17.73 -0.23
N PHE A 25 -26.15 -17.74 -1.35
CA PHE A 25 -25.93 -16.51 -2.13
C PHE A 25 -27.26 -15.91 -2.61
N ASN A 26 -28.21 -16.75 -3.04
CA ASN A 26 -29.53 -16.30 -3.47
C ASN A 26 -30.36 -15.73 -2.30
N GLN A 27 -30.25 -16.32 -1.11
CA GLN A 27 -30.85 -15.79 0.11
C GLN A 27 -30.25 -14.43 0.49
N ILE A 28 -28.92 -14.28 0.43
CA ILE A 28 -28.23 -13.01 0.68
C ILE A 28 -28.66 -11.96 -0.36
N ARG A 29 -28.69 -12.32 -1.65
CA ARG A 29 -29.08 -11.41 -2.74
C ARG A 29 -30.54 -10.95 -2.64
N SER A 30 -31.45 -11.82 -2.21
CA SER A 30 -32.86 -11.47 -2.05
C SER A 30 -33.11 -10.54 -0.87
N GLN A 31 -32.33 -10.66 0.20
CA GLN A 31 -32.38 -9.76 1.35
C GLN A 31 -31.79 -8.37 1.05
N PHE A 32 -30.87 -8.28 0.10
CA PHE A 32 -30.16 -7.03 -0.24
C PHE A 32 -30.14 -6.76 -1.76
N PRO A 33 -31.30 -6.59 -2.41
CA PRO A 33 -31.40 -6.58 -3.88
C PRO A 33 -30.66 -5.42 -4.56
N ASN A 34 -30.40 -4.33 -3.84
CA ASN A 34 -29.77 -3.11 -4.36
C ASN A 34 -28.33 -2.92 -3.88
N SER A 35 -27.80 -3.82 -3.06
CA SER A 35 -26.47 -3.68 -2.46
C SER A 35 -25.40 -4.31 -3.34
N LYS A 36 -24.40 -3.51 -3.73
CA LYS A 36 -23.23 -4.00 -4.50
C LYS A 36 -22.25 -4.79 -3.64
N THR A 37 -22.26 -4.56 -2.33
CA THR A 37 -21.39 -5.24 -1.35
C THR A 37 -22.20 -5.55 -0.12
N ILE A 38 -22.05 -6.75 0.43
CA ILE A 38 -22.76 -7.19 1.64
C ILE A 38 -21.74 -7.76 2.61
N ALA A 39 -21.88 -7.40 3.88
CA ALA A 39 -21.07 -7.90 4.97
C ALA A 39 -21.73 -9.17 5.53
N LEU A 40 -21.02 -10.29 5.52
CA LEU A 40 -21.50 -11.57 6.05
C LEU A 40 -20.87 -11.88 7.39
N MET A 41 -21.67 -12.36 8.34
CA MET A 41 -21.14 -12.88 9.59
C MET A 41 -20.28 -14.13 9.33
N SER A 42 -19.36 -14.47 10.23
CA SER A 42 -18.50 -15.66 10.08
C SER A 42 -19.27 -16.97 9.92
N SER A 43 -20.45 -17.10 10.53
CA SER A 43 -21.35 -18.26 10.32
C SER A 43 -21.84 -18.33 8.88
N ASP A 44 -22.25 -17.19 8.35
CA ASP A 44 -22.87 -17.06 7.03
C ASP A 44 -21.84 -17.29 5.92
N PHE A 45 -20.64 -16.75 6.11
CA PHE A 45 -19.53 -17.03 5.22
C PHE A 45 -19.13 -18.52 5.23
N LYS A 46 -19.06 -19.16 6.42
CA LYS A 46 -18.75 -20.59 6.52
C LYS A 46 -19.80 -21.45 5.80
N GLN A 47 -21.08 -21.12 5.94
CA GLN A 47 -22.14 -21.83 5.26
C GLN A 47 -22.06 -21.61 3.74
N LEU A 48 -21.84 -20.38 3.27
CA LEU A 48 -21.71 -20.09 1.84
C LEU A 48 -20.53 -20.89 1.25
N ILE A 49 -19.39 -20.87 1.93
CA ILE A 49 -18.21 -21.63 1.52
C ILE A 49 -18.50 -23.13 1.52
N SER A 50 -19.22 -23.66 2.50
CA SER A 50 -19.60 -25.08 2.51
C SER A 50 -20.46 -25.46 1.30
N GLU A 51 -21.44 -24.63 0.95
CA GLU A 51 -22.30 -24.84 -0.23
C GLU A 51 -21.53 -24.70 -1.55
N VAL A 52 -20.53 -23.83 -1.61
CA VAL A 52 -19.63 -23.69 -2.76
C VAL A 52 -18.74 -24.92 -2.88
N ILE A 53 -18.12 -25.37 -1.79
CA ILE A 53 -17.22 -26.53 -1.75
C ILE A 53 -17.92 -27.77 -2.29
N ASP A 54 -19.19 -28.00 -1.92
CA ASP A 54 -19.97 -29.14 -2.38
C ASP A 54 -20.28 -29.08 -3.89
N LYS A 55 -20.18 -27.91 -4.51
CA LYS A 55 -20.37 -27.68 -5.95
C LYS A 55 -19.06 -27.63 -6.75
N VAL A 56 -17.89 -27.57 -6.10
CA VAL A 56 -16.59 -27.57 -6.79
C VAL A 56 -16.33 -28.97 -7.34
N THR A 57 -16.53 -29.14 -8.66
CA THR A 57 -16.16 -30.37 -9.36
C THR A 57 -14.68 -30.29 -9.74
N ILE A 58 -13.82 -31.06 -9.08
CA ILE A 58 -12.39 -31.05 -9.37
C ILE A 58 -12.08 -32.09 -10.43
N LYS A 59 -11.75 -31.62 -11.63
CA LYS A 59 -11.27 -32.50 -12.72
C LYS A 59 -9.79 -32.79 -12.49
N ILE A 60 -9.50 -33.92 -11.87
CA ILE A 60 -8.13 -34.41 -11.71
C ILE A 60 -7.79 -35.27 -12.93
N HIS A 61 -6.90 -34.79 -13.79
CA HIS A 61 -6.27 -35.65 -14.79
C HIS A 61 -5.14 -36.44 -14.13
N VAL A 62 -5.44 -37.68 -13.76
CA VAL A 62 -4.43 -38.64 -13.34
C VAL A 62 -3.98 -39.40 -14.58
N GLN A 63 -2.71 -39.26 -14.96
CA GLN A 63 -2.12 -40.08 -15.99
C GLN A 63 -1.66 -41.38 -15.31
N GLU A 64 -2.53 -42.39 -15.31
CA GLU A 64 -2.22 -43.68 -14.69
C GLU A 64 -1.16 -44.40 -15.54
N THR A 65 -0.07 -44.84 -14.92
CA THR A 65 0.75 -45.89 -15.53
C THR A 65 0.14 -47.25 -15.18
N PRO A 66 0.32 -48.29 -16.02
CA PRO A 66 -0.40 -49.56 -15.88
C PRO A 66 -0.15 -50.35 -14.58
N ASN A 67 0.75 -49.89 -13.69
CA ASN A 67 1.20 -50.64 -12.53
C ASN A 67 1.00 -49.93 -11.17
N SER A 68 0.33 -48.77 -11.12
CA SER A 68 0.09 -48.07 -9.84
C SER A 68 -1.19 -48.57 -9.15
N SER A 69 -1.18 -49.79 -8.63
CA SER A 69 -2.27 -50.25 -7.78
C SER A 69 -2.22 -49.55 -6.42
N LEU A 70 -3.32 -48.89 -6.04
CA LEU A 70 -3.66 -48.39 -4.70
C LEU A 70 -3.04 -47.06 -4.28
N TYR A 71 -3.46 -45.96 -4.92
CA TYR A 71 -3.57 -44.70 -4.17
C TYR A 71 -4.89 -44.69 -3.39
N ASN A 72 -4.76 -44.65 -2.06
CA ASN A 72 -5.87 -44.53 -1.14
C ASN A 72 -6.58 -43.18 -1.39
N SER A 73 -7.77 -43.21 -1.99
CA SER A 73 -8.57 -42.04 -2.37
C SER A 73 -8.79 -41.04 -1.22
N SER A 74 -8.72 -41.52 0.03
CA SER A 74 -8.78 -40.69 1.24
C SER A 74 -7.59 -39.72 1.38
N ALA A 75 -6.37 -40.14 1.01
CA ALA A 75 -5.18 -39.29 1.11
C ALA A 75 -5.19 -38.17 0.06
N LEU A 76 -5.67 -38.48 -1.16
CA LEU A 76 -5.86 -37.50 -2.22
C LEU A 76 -6.92 -36.46 -1.83
N ASN A 77 -8.08 -36.92 -1.33
CA ASN A 77 -9.14 -36.05 -0.83
C ASN A 77 -8.68 -35.14 0.31
N ARG A 78 -7.84 -35.65 1.22
CA ARG A 78 -7.27 -34.84 2.32
C ARG A 78 -6.35 -33.73 1.81
N GLN A 79 -5.42 -34.04 0.90
CA GLN A 79 -4.52 -33.03 0.31
C GLN A 79 -5.29 -31.95 -0.45
N LEU A 80 -6.34 -32.37 -1.14
CA LEU A 80 -7.16 -31.50 -1.95
C LEU A 80 -8.02 -30.55 -1.08
N ARG A 81 -8.58 -31.05 0.03
CA ARG A 81 -9.22 -30.19 1.05
C ARG A 81 -8.25 -29.18 1.64
N GLN A 82 -7.01 -29.58 1.96
CA GLN A 82 -5.99 -28.67 2.50
C GLN A 82 -5.61 -27.58 1.49
N HIS A 83 -5.47 -27.92 0.21
CA HIS A 83 -5.10 -26.95 -0.82
C HIS A 83 -6.24 -25.95 -1.09
N LEU A 84 -7.48 -26.43 -1.15
CA LEU A 84 -8.68 -25.61 -1.28
C LEU A 84 -8.82 -24.66 -0.08
N GLN A 85 -8.61 -25.15 1.14
CA GLN A 85 -8.64 -24.33 2.35
C GLN A 85 -7.57 -23.22 2.30
N SER A 86 -6.33 -23.53 1.91
CA SER A 86 -5.25 -22.54 1.76
C SER A 86 -5.54 -21.51 0.65
N TYR A 87 -6.15 -21.93 -0.46
CA TYR A 87 -6.55 -21.03 -1.55
C TYR A 87 -7.66 -20.07 -1.09
N LEU A 88 -8.69 -20.60 -0.42
CA LEU A 88 -9.77 -19.80 0.14
C LEU A 88 -9.27 -18.82 1.21
N GLU A 89 -8.31 -19.22 2.03
CA GLU A 89 -7.67 -18.34 3.01
C GLU A 89 -6.89 -17.20 2.33
N LYS A 90 -6.18 -17.48 1.23
CA LYS A 90 -5.51 -16.46 0.42
C LYS A 90 -6.51 -15.49 -0.23
N VAL A 91 -7.58 -16.00 -0.84
CA VAL A 91 -8.64 -15.18 -1.44
C VAL A 91 -9.32 -14.32 -0.38
N ASN A 92 -9.64 -14.89 0.78
CA ASN A 92 -10.18 -14.17 1.92
C ASN A 92 -9.22 -13.06 2.36
N ASN A 93 -7.95 -13.37 2.64
CA ASN A 93 -6.94 -12.38 3.04
C ASN A 93 -6.70 -11.29 1.98
N GLN A 94 -6.88 -11.61 0.69
CA GLN A 94 -6.78 -10.65 -0.41
C GLN A 94 -8.02 -9.76 -0.51
N LEU A 95 -9.22 -10.31 -0.31
CA LEU A 95 -10.47 -9.54 -0.23
C LEU A 95 -10.45 -8.59 0.98
N TRP A 96 -9.95 -9.06 2.12
CA TRP A 96 -9.74 -8.28 3.35
C TRP A 96 -8.91 -7.01 3.12
N ASN A 97 -7.86 -7.07 2.29
CA ASN A 97 -7.01 -5.91 2.01
C ASN A 97 -7.66 -4.86 1.10
N SER A 98 -8.78 -5.19 0.43
CA SER A 98 -9.38 -4.35 -0.61
C SER A 98 -10.66 -3.61 -0.20
N LEU A 99 -11.31 -4.01 0.90
CA LEU A 99 -12.69 -3.61 1.18
C LEU A 99 -12.99 -3.27 2.65
N TYR A 100 -12.04 -2.75 3.42
CA TYR A 100 -12.39 -2.17 4.73
C TYR A 100 -13.22 -0.89 4.54
N TRP A 101 -14.53 -0.97 4.73
CA TRP A 101 -15.38 0.15 5.08
C TRP A 101 -16.38 -0.37 6.11
N MET A 102 -16.37 0.20 7.30
CA MET A 102 -17.48 -0.03 8.23
C MET A 102 -18.72 0.77 7.80
N LEU A 103 -19.89 0.45 8.35
CA LEU A 103 -21.14 1.18 8.11
C LEU A 103 -21.02 2.70 8.32
N ASN A 104 -20.11 3.13 9.22
CA ASN A 104 -19.81 4.54 9.49
C ASN A 104 -18.62 5.09 8.68
N GLN A 105 -18.19 4.40 7.61
CA GLN A 105 -17.05 4.74 6.76
C GLN A 105 -15.68 4.73 7.45
N SER A 106 -15.58 4.22 8.68
CA SER A 106 -14.27 4.15 9.33
C SER A 106 -13.35 3.12 8.65
N ARG A 107 -12.06 3.41 8.74
CA ARG A 107 -10.96 2.62 8.16
C ARG A 107 -10.03 2.16 9.28
N PRO A 108 -10.35 1.06 9.99
CA PRO A 108 -9.56 0.58 11.12
C PRO A 108 -8.07 0.40 10.80
N ASP A 109 -7.74 0.03 9.56
CA ASP A 109 -6.37 -0.07 9.05
C ASP A 109 -5.65 1.29 9.05
N ARG A 110 -6.30 2.32 8.53
CA ARG A 110 -5.74 3.68 8.48
C ARG A 110 -5.71 4.31 9.86
N LEU A 111 -6.71 4.04 10.68
CA LEU A 111 -6.80 4.48 12.07
C LEU A 111 -5.65 3.89 12.89
N ALA A 112 -5.44 2.57 12.83
CA ALA A 112 -4.31 1.90 13.47
C ALA A 112 -2.97 2.47 12.99
N LYS A 113 -2.82 2.70 11.68
CA LYS A 113 -1.60 3.30 11.12
C LYS A 113 -1.37 4.73 11.63
N ALA A 114 -2.41 5.55 11.71
CA ALA A 114 -2.32 6.90 12.26
C ALA A 114 -1.92 6.86 13.73
N ILE A 115 -2.53 5.97 14.53
CA ILE A 115 -2.20 5.80 15.95
C ILE A 115 -0.75 5.34 16.16
N ASN A 116 -0.27 4.39 15.36
CA ASN A 116 1.12 3.93 15.41
C ASN A 116 2.15 5.02 15.01
N THR A 117 1.72 6.14 14.41
CA THR A 117 2.62 7.29 14.22
C THR A 117 2.70 8.19 15.43
N MET A 118 1.72 8.10 16.34
CA MET A 118 1.65 8.89 17.56
C MET A 118 2.17 8.13 18.77
N ILE A 119 2.07 6.79 18.77
CA ILE A 119 2.42 5.92 19.90
C ILE A 119 3.55 4.98 19.46
N TYR A 120 4.63 4.93 20.23
CA TYR A 120 5.77 4.02 20.02
C TYR A 120 6.27 3.50 21.36
N THR A 121 6.88 2.33 21.40
CA THR A 121 7.41 1.76 22.65
C THR A 121 8.57 2.55 23.20
N ASN A 122 8.63 2.67 24.52
CA ASN A 122 9.75 3.29 25.19
C ASN A 122 10.96 2.34 25.16
N ALA A 123 12.08 2.82 24.62
CA ALA A 123 13.31 2.03 24.51
C ALA A 123 13.88 1.58 25.86
N THR A 124 13.55 2.29 26.96
CA THR A 124 14.05 1.95 28.30
C THR A 124 13.12 1.04 29.09
N ASN A 125 11.84 0.96 28.74
CA ASN A 125 10.84 0.13 29.42
C ASN A 125 9.76 -0.32 28.44
N SER A 126 9.73 -1.61 28.10
CA SER A 126 8.75 -2.17 27.16
C SER A 126 7.30 -2.11 27.66
N ASN A 127 7.06 -1.86 28.95
CA ASN A 127 5.71 -1.65 29.49
C ASN A 127 5.21 -0.21 29.32
N ASP A 128 6.10 0.70 28.91
CA ASP A 128 5.80 2.10 28.68
C ASP A 128 5.81 2.41 27.19
N PHE A 129 5.00 3.37 26.83
CA PHE A 129 4.89 3.90 25.49
C PHE A 129 5.08 5.41 25.52
N LEU A 130 5.64 5.93 24.45
CA LEU A 130 5.83 7.33 24.19
C LEU A 130 4.74 7.81 23.21
N TYR A 131 3.99 8.82 23.63
CA TYR A 131 3.01 9.51 22.81
C TYR A 131 3.58 10.84 22.31
N ASP A 132 3.73 11.03 20.99
CA ASP A 132 4.16 12.31 20.38
C ASP A 132 2.95 13.11 19.86
N SER A 133 2.61 14.19 20.57
CA SER A 133 1.48 15.05 20.21
C SER A 133 1.68 15.84 18.92
N ARG A 134 2.93 15.98 18.43
CA ARG A 134 3.20 16.62 17.14
C ARG A 134 2.81 15.72 15.98
N ALA A 135 2.96 14.41 16.15
CA ALA A 135 2.54 13.43 15.14
C ALA A 135 1.02 13.48 14.92
N ALA A 136 0.24 13.82 15.97
CA ALA A 136 -1.21 14.00 15.86
C ALA A 136 -1.60 15.10 14.86
N LYS A 137 -0.79 16.15 14.68
CA LYS A 137 -1.06 17.19 13.65
C LYS A 137 -0.92 16.68 12.22
N SER A 138 -0.24 15.54 12.02
CA SER A 138 -0.08 14.91 10.71
C SER A 138 -1.20 13.92 10.36
N ILE A 139 -2.23 13.76 11.20
CA ILE A 139 -3.25 12.71 11.02
C ILE A 139 -4.07 12.88 9.73
N HIS A 140 -4.23 14.12 9.25
CA HIS A 140 -4.93 14.41 7.99
C HIS A 140 -4.27 13.74 6.77
N LYS A 141 -2.97 13.37 6.86
CA LYS A 141 -2.26 12.62 5.81
C LYS A 141 -2.81 11.20 5.60
N PHE A 142 -3.52 10.64 6.57
CA PHE A 142 -4.01 9.26 6.52
C PHE A 142 -5.39 9.10 5.88
N SER A 143 -6.03 10.18 5.40
CA SER A 143 -7.35 10.11 4.76
C SER A 143 -8.38 9.34 5.62
N LEU A 144 -8.51 9.77 6.88
CA LEU A 144 -9.44 9.22 7.87
C LEU A 144 -10.85 9.81 7.70
N ALA A 145 -11.87 9.11 8.19
CA ALA A 145 -13.20 9.69 8.31
C ALA A 145 -13.19 10.83 9.34
N GLN A 146 -14.04 11.85 9.15
CA GLN A 146 -14.07 13.00 10.05
C GLN A 146 -14.31 12.60 11.51
N GLN A 147 -15.18 11.62 11.77
CA GLN A 147 -15.42 11.10 13.12
C GLN A 147 -14.16 10.51 13.78
N ASP A 148 -13.30 9.84 13.01
CA ASP A 148 -12.05 9.28 13.52
C ASP A 148 -11.03 10.40 13.80
N ILE A 149 -11.00 11.45 12.98
CA ILE A 149 -10.20 12.67 13.19
C ILE A 149 -10.61 13.33 14.51
N ASP A 150 -11.91 13.57 14.70
CA ASP A 150 -12.45 14.23 15.90
C ASP A 150 -12.11 13.42 17.17
N ARG A 151 -12.20 12.09 17.11
CA ARG A 151 -11.82 11.19 18.21
C ARG A 151 -10.33 11.24 18.54
N ILE A 152 -9.46 11.28 17.53
CA ILE A 152 -8.01 11.43 17.74
C ILE A 152 -7.69 12.80 18.34
N GLU A 153 -8.33 13.87 17.87
CA GLU A 153 -8.13 15.21 18.41
C GLU A 153 -8.58 15.31 19.88
N GLU A 154 -9.71 14.71 20.22
CA GLU A 154 -10.20 14.61 21.59
C GLU A 154 -9.25 13.79 22.48
N LEU A 155 -8.75 12.65 21.99
CA LEU A 155 -7.73 11.88 22.69
C LEU A 155 -6.47 12.71 22.95
N ASN A 156 -5.99 13.44 21.94
CA ASN A 156 -4.81 14.32 22.09
C ASN A 156 -5.05 15.38 23.17
N LYS A 157 -6.22 16.02 23.20
CA LYS A 157 -6.58 16.99 24.25
C LYS A 157 -6.53 16.36 25.64
N ARG A 158 -7.12 15.16 25.81
CA ARG A 158 -7.13 14.44 27.11
C ARG A 158 -5.73 14.06 27.57
N LEU A 159 -4.90 13.55 26.66
CA LEU A 159 -3.52 13.15 26.96
C LEU A 159 -2.66 14.34 27.39
N VAL A 160 -2.81 15.49 26.73
CA VAL A 160 -2.13 16.74 27.12
C VAL A 160 -2.55 17.17 28.53
N ILE A 161 -3.85 17.15 28.85
CA ILE A 161 -4.36 17.50 30.19
C ILE A 161 -3.85 16.51 31.25
N HIS A 162 -3.88 15.21 30.95
CA HIS A 162 -3.43 14.16 31.86
C HIS A 162 -1.95 14.32 32.21
N ALA A 163 -1.12 14.57 31.19
CA ALA A 163 0.30 14.81 31.39
C ALA A 163 0.60 16.04 32.25
N HIS A 164 -0.14 17.13 32.07
CA HIS A 164 -0.01 18.31 32.92
C HIS A 164 -0.32 17.99 34.38
N ARG A 165 -1.41 17.25 34.65
CA ARG A 165 -1.76 16.83 36.01
C ARG A 165 -0.69 15.96 36.64
N LYS A 166 -0.17 14.97 35.90
CA LYS A 166 0.91 14.08 36.37
C LYS A 166 2.17 14.86 36.73
N SER A 167 2.60 15.78 35.85
CA SER A 167 3.78 16.63 36.12
C SER A 167 3.60 17.54 37.34
N SER A 168 2.39 18.04 37.58
CA SER A 168 2.08 18.88 38.74
C SER A 168 2.04 18.08 40.04
N MET A 169 1.68 16.79 40.00
CA MET A 169 1.72 15.91 41.17
C MET A 169 3.17 15.54 41.51
N GLU A 170 3.97 15.18 40.51
CA GLU A 170 5.40 14.87 40.68
C GLU A 170 6.17 16.06 41.27
N SER A 171 5.86 17.30 40.82
CA SER A 171 6.49 18.50 41.39
C SER A 171 6.10 18.76 42.85
N ARG A 172 4.91 18.33 43.29
CA ARG A 172 4.48 18.49 44.69
C ARG A 172 5.10 17.42 45.59
N GLN A 173 5.28 16.21 45.06
CA GLN A 173 5.85 15.09 45.81
C GLN A 173 7.36 15.27 46.04
N GLY A 174 8.09 15.84 45.07
CA GLY A 174 9.50 16.19 45.23
C GLY A 174 9.78 17.29 46.25
N VAL A 175 8.80 18.12 46.61
CA VAL A 175 8.95 19.15 47.66
C VAL A 175 8.73 18.55 49.05
N ALA A 176 7.85 17.58 49.20
CA ALA A 176 7.55 16.94 50.49
C ALA A 176 8.69 16.04 51.02
N GLU A 177 9.55 15.50 50.15
CA GLU A 177 10.70 14.66 50.56
C GLU A 177 11.97 15.46 50.89
N SER A 178 11.95 16.80 50.78
CA SER A 178 13.09 17.67 51.10
C SER A 178 12.94 18.50 52.39
N GLY A 179 11.88 18.27 53.16
CA GLY A 179 11.64 18.97 54.43
C GLY A 179 12.37 18.34 55.62
N GLU A 180 13.54 18.88 55.95
CA GLU A 180 14.10 18.82 57.31
C GLU A 180 13.08 19.32 58.34
N SER A 181 13.06 18.65 59.49
CA SER A 181 12.19 18.98 60.63
C SER A 181 12.49 20.39 61.15
N SER A 182 11.63 21.34 60.82
CA SER A 182 11.55 22.63 61.50
C SER A 182 10.25 22.67 62.29
N SER A 183 10.40 22.59 63.61
CA SER A 183 9.38 22.83 64.62
C SER A 183 8.53 24.07 64.32
N VAL A 184 7.22 23.88 64.16
CA VAL A 184 6.23 24.95 64.09
C VAL A 184 5.77 25.30 65.52
N PRO A 185 5.67 26.58 65.91
CA PRO A 185 5.13 26.95 67.21
C PRO A 185 3.60 26.84 67.24
N GLU A 186 3.13 26.26 68.35
CA GLU A 186 1.78 26.34 68.89
C GLU A 186 1.25 27.79 68.84
N LEU A 187 0.14 28.01 68.14
CA LEU A 187 -0.54 29.31 68.07
C LEU A 187 -2.00 29.13 68.49
N PHE A 188 -2.23 29.62 69.71
CA PHE A 188 -3.46 29.92 70.43
C PHE A 188 -4.79 29.78 69.66
N GLU A 189 -5.64 28.89 70.18
CA GLU A 189 -7.10 28.97 70.05
C GLU A 189 -7.57 30.26 70.75
N MET A 190 -8.30 31.09 70.01
CA MET A 190 -8.98 32.26 70.55
C MET A 190 -10.45 32.12 70.16
N ASP A 191 -11.24 31.76 71.17
CA ASP A 191 -12.70 31.75 71.14
C ASP A 191 -13.21 33.15 70.84
N SER A 192 -14.14 33.25 69.88
CA SER A 192 -15.11 34.33 69.85
C SER A 192 -16.41 33.79 69.24
N ASP A 193 -17.31 33.42 70.15
CA ASP A 193 -18.74 33.58 69.97
C ASP A 193 -19.02 35.05 69.57
N ASP A 194 -19.83 35.28 68.55
CA ASP A 194 -20.93 36.26 68.61
C ASP A 194 -21.76 36.20 67.33
N ASP A 195 -23.05 36.36 67.60
CA ASP A 195 -24.22 36.12 66.77
C ASP A 195 -24.47 37.19 65.68
N ASP A 196 -25.42 36.80 64.82
CA ASP A 196 -26.46 37.64 64.20
C ASP A 196 -26.22 38.44 62.91
N ASP A 197 -27.26 38.32 62.08
CA ASP A 197 -27.82 39.21 61.07
C ASP A 197 -27.37 39.14 59.59
N ASP A 198 -28.32 38.60 58.83
CA ASP A 198 -28.97 39.18 57.64
C ASP A 198 -28.27 39.21 56.27
N ASP A 199 -28.84 38.39 55.38
CA ASP A 199 -29.32 38.72 54.03
C ASP A 199 -28.66 39.91 53.31
N ASP A 200 -27.74 39.59 52.39
CA ASP A 200 -27.74 40.04 50.98
C ASP A 200 -26.31 40.00 50.41
N ASP A 201 -25.86 38.85 49.88
CA ASP A 201 -24.84 38.91 48.84
C ASP A 201 -24.75 37.64 47.96
N ARG A 202 -25.72 37.49 47.05
CA ARG A 202 -25.69 36.47 45.99
C ARG A 202 -25.15 36.97 44.65
N SER A 203 -24.58 38.18 44.58
CA SER A 203 -24.11 38.74 43.31
C SER A 203 -22.62 38.51 43.00
N ASN A 204 -21.79 38.18 44.01
CA ASN A 204 -20.32 38.21 43.85
C ASN A 204 -19.63 36.85 43.65
N LYS A 205 -20.39 35.75 43.51
CA LYS A 205 -19.83 34.40 43.26
C LYS A 205 -19.63 34.07 41.77
N ASN A 206 -20.29 34.78 40.85
CA ASN A 206 -20.16 34.51 39.41
C ASN A 206 -19.03 35.30 38.74
N GLU A 207 -18.67 36.50 39.24
CA GLU A 207 -17.53 37.25 38.69
C GLU A 207 -16.18 36.61 39.04
N ASN A 208 -16.05 36.03 40.24
CA ASN A 208 -14.83 35.30 40.60
C ASN A 208 -14.66 33.99 39.83
N GLN A 209 -15.74 33.35 39.37
CA GLN A 209 -15.65 32.18 38.49
C GLN A 209 -15.32 32.55 37.04
N ALA A 210 -15.85 33.67 36.53
CA ALA A 210 -15.52 34.18 35.20
C ALA A 210 -14.06 34.67 35.13
N GLN A 211 -13.57 35.37 36.16
CA GLN A 211 -12.17 35.82 36.23
C GLN A 211 -11.18 34.65 36.44
N GLN A 212 -11.56 33.60 37.17
CA GLN A 212 -10.77 32.34 37.19
C GLN A 212 -10.77 31.63 35.83
N PHE A 213 -11.85 31.72 35.04
CA PHE A 213 -11.91 31.15 33.70
C PHE A 213 -11.04 31.94 32.71
N GLU A 214 -11.00 33.27 32.80
CA GLU A 214 -10.15 34.14 31.96
C GLU A 214 -8.66 34.08 32.35
N GLN A 215 -8.32 33.95 33.64
CA GLN A 215 -6.94 33.70 34.07
C GLN A 215 -6.43 32.33 33.61
N ASN A 216 -7.29 31.30 33.56
CA ASN A 216 -6.93 29.99 32.99
C ASN A 216 -6.75 30.01 31.46
N GLN A 217 -7.43 30.91 30.74
CA GLN A 217 -7.23 31.08 29.29
C GLN A 217 -5.97 31.88 28.96
N THR A 218 -5.57 32.85 29.79
CA THR A 218 -4.37 33.69 29.55
C THR A 218 -3.04 33.04 29.96
N MET A 219 -3.04 32.02 30.84
CA MET A 219 -1.84 31.21 31.14
C MET A 219 -1.41 30.24 30.00
N THR A 220 -2.12 30.19 28.88
CA THR A 220 -1.81 29.26 27.77
C THR A 220 -0.67 29.70 26.85
N HIS A 221 -0.14 30.91 26.99
CA HIS A 221 0.72 31.50 25.95
C HIS A 221 2.25 31.36 26.13
N SER A 222 2.73 30.63 27.15
CA SER A 222 4.18 30.38 27.28
C SER A 222 4.52 29.10 28.07
N ILE A 223 3.76 28.03 27.88
CA ILE A 223 4.12 26.71 28.40
C ILE A 223 4.99 26.03 27.35
N ASN A 224 6.23 25.70 27.71
CA ASN A 224 7.10 24.86 26.90
C ASN A 224 6.52 23.43 26.89
N TYR A 225 5.57 23.17 25.98
CA TYR A 225 4.85 21.91 25.92
C TYR A 225 5.85 20.79 25.66
N LYS A 226 6.06 19.92 26.65
CA LYS A 226 6.67 18.61 26.39
C LYS A 226 5.88 17.97 25.25
N THR A 227 6.56 17.67 24.16
CA THR A 227 5.95 17.13 22.95
C THR A 227 5.77 15.62 23.02
N GLN A 228 6.34 14.99 24.05
CA GLN A 228 6.32 13.55 24.28
C GLN A 228 5.87 13.24 25.71
N TYR A 229 5.02 12.23 25.82
CA TYR A 229 4.41 11.80 27.08
C TYR A 229 4.57 10.30 27.26
N ILE A 230 4.85 9.87 28.50
CA ILE A 230 4.98 8.44 28.84
C ILE A 230 3.62 7.94 29.32
N LEU A 231 3.11 6.90 28.67
CA LEU A 231 1.88 6.19 29.00
C LEU A 231 2.20 4.74 29.31
N SER A 232 1.60 4.20 30.36
CA SER A 232 1.61 2.76 30.62
C SER A 232 0.78 2.02 29.58
N ARG A 233 1.08 0.73 29.38
CA ARG A 233 0.28 -0.16 28.52
C ARG A 233 -1.22 -0.12 28.85
N ALA A 234 -1.58 -0.15 30.14
CA ALA A 234 -2.97 -0.14 30.59
C ALA A 234 -3.70 1.16 30.21
N GLU A 235 -3.03 2.31 30.30
CA GLU A 235 -3.59 3.59 29.86
C GLU A 235 -3.87 3.57 28.36
N ILE A 236 -2.93 3.04 27.54
CA ILE A 236 -3.13 2.95 26.09
C ILE A 236 -4.27 2.00 25.74
N GLU A 237 -4.34 0.83 26.35
CA GLU A 237 -5.43 -0.11 26.10
C GLU A 237 -6.80 0.51 26.46
N ASN A 238 -6.87 1.30 27.53
CA ASN A 238 -8.07 2.07 27.88
C ASN A 238 -8.38 3.18 26.84
N TYR A 239 -7.39 3.94 26.39
CA TYR A 239 -7.61 4.97 25.36
C TYR A 239 -8.00 4.37 24.01
N LEU A 240 -7.44 3.22 23.63
CA LEU A 240 -7.78 2.52 22.39
C LEU A 240 -9.21 2.00 22.43
N SER A 241 -9.66 1.47 23.57
CA SER A 241 -11.04 1.01 23.74
C SER A 241 -12.05 2.16 23.68
N GLU A 242 -11.72 3.33 24.23
CA GLU A 242 -12.54 4.55 24.09
C GLU A 242 -12.57 5.08 22.63
N LEU A 243 -11.43 5.01 21.93
CA LEU A 243 -11.30 5.60 20.60
C LEU A 243 -11.97 4.77 19.51
N SER A 244 -11.87 3.45 19.57
CA SER A 244 -12.53 2.57 18.60
C SER A 244 -12.58 1.11 19.04
N ASP A 245 -13.77 0.52 18.97
CA ASP A 245 -13.97 -0.93 19.12
C ASP A 245 -13.32 -1.77 18.01
N HIS A 246 -12.64 -1.12 17.05
CA HIS A 246 -12.09 -1.75 15.85
C HIS A 246 -10.58 -1.75 15.80
N VAL A 247 -9.90 -1.26 16.83
CA VAL A 247 -8.45 -1.40 16.99
C VAL A 247 -8.12 -2.00 18.36
N HIS A 248 -6.96 -2.63 18.46
CA HIS A 248 -6.43 -3.16 19.72
C HIS A 248 -4.91 -3.14 19.68
N LEU A 249 -4.30 -3.17 20.87
CA LEU A 249 -2.87 -3.33 21.00
C LEU A 249 -2.54 -4.83 20.94
N VAL A 250 -1.67 -5.23 20.02
CA VAL A 250 -1.09 -6.58 19.94
C VAL A 250 0.41 -6.43 20.07
N ASP A 251 0.97 -7.02 21.12
CA ASP A 251 2.34 -6.75 21.56
C ASP A 251 2.51 -5.25 21.79
N ASP A 252 3.21 -4.58 20.87
CA ASP A 252 3.60 -3.17 20.94
C ASP A 252 3.04 -2.35 19.76
N ILE A 253 2.16 -2.95 18.96
CA ILE A 253 1.63 -2.38 17.73
C ILE A 253 0.11 -2.33 17.81
N VAL A 254 -0.46 -1.18 17.47
CA VAL A 254 -1.91 -1.05 17.30
C VAL A 254 -2.31 -1.71 15.99
N LEU A 255 -3.14 -2.74 16.07
CA LEU A 255 -3.68 -3.47 14.93
C LEU A 255 -5.20 -3.31 14.87
N PRO A 256 -5.78 -3.33 13.66
CA PRO A 256 -7.23 -3.45 13.55
C PRO A 256 -7.69 -4.74 14.23
N LYS A 257 -8.72 -4.66 15.08
CA LYS A 257 -9.42 -5.85 15.59
C LYS A 257 -9.99 -6.60 14.38
N SER A 258 -9.70 -7.89 14.28
CA SER A 258 -10.27 -8.75 13.25
C SER A 258 -11.79 -8.67 13.34
N ILE A 259 -12.40 -7.93 12.42
CA ILE A 259 -13.84 -7.93 12.29
C ILE A 259 -14.20 -9.34 11.79
N ASN A 260 -15.05 -10.07 12.51
CA ASN A 260 -15.55 -11.37 12.07
C ASN A 260 -16.66 -11.19 11.02
N VAL A 261 -16.38 -10.40 9.98
CA VAL A 261 -17.36 -10.08 8.94
C VAL A 261 -16.71 -10.13 7.55
N HIS A 262 -17.05 -11.15 6.78
CA HIS A 262 -16.54 -11.37 5.44
C HIS A 262 -17.35 -10.55 4.44
N LEU A 263 -16.72 -9.63 3.71
CA LEU A 263 -17.39 -8.83 2.69
C LEU A 263 -17.41 -9.58 1.36
N ILE A 264 -18.61 -9.75 0.79
CA ILE A 264 -18.79 -10.26 -0.57
C ILE A 264 -19.15 -9.09 -1.48
N ASN A 265 -18.33 -8.87 -2.50
CA ASN A 265 -18.69 -8.01 -3.60
C ASN A 265 -19.68 -8.78 -4.50
N MET A 266 -20.93 -8.33 -4.52
CA MET A 266 -22.01 -8.90 -5.34
C MET A 266 -21.90 -8.47 -6.80
N ASN A 267 -21.14 -7.41 -7.08
CA ASN A 267 -20.67 -7.04 -8.40
C ASN A 267 -19.42 -7.86 -8.73
N ILE A 268 -19.57 -9.19 -8.79
CA ILE A 268 -18.56 -10.00 -9.46
C ILE A 268 -18.62 -9.53 -10.93
N PRO A 269 -17.58 -8.84 -11.45
CA PRO A 269 -17.55 -8.52 -12.88
C PRO A 269 -17.71 -9.85 -13.59
N ASP A 270 -18.63 -9.90 -14.55
CA ASP A 270 -18.97 -11.09 -15.32
C ASP A 270 -17.71 -11.92 -15.62
N VAL A 271 -17.48 -12.97 -14.81
CA VAL A 271 -16.29 -13.83 -14.93
C VAL A 271 -16.47 -14.81 -16.07
N SER A 272 -17.59 -14.74 -16.81
CA SER A 272 -17.73 -15.42 -18.10
C SER A 272 -16.63 -14.98 -19.10
N ASN A 273 -15.98 -13.84 -18.86
CA ASN A 273 -14.76 -13.44 -19.55
C ASN A 273 -13.48 -14.04 -18.93
N ARG A 274 -13.36 -15.38 -18.88
CA ARG A 274 -12.10 -16.17 -18.83
C ARG A 274 -12.46 -17.66 -18.87
N LEU A 275 -11.89 -18.55 -19.68
CA LEU A 275 -10.74 -18.53 -20.58
C LEU A 275 -11.21 -19.19 -21.89
N THR A 276 -11.48 -18.42 -22.95
CA THR A 276 -11.29 -19.01 -24.28
C THR A 276 -9.82 -19.38 -24.35
N THR A 277 -9.53 -20.65 -24.64
CA THR A 277 -8.17 -21.10 -24.92
C THR A 277 -7.50 -20.08 -25.83
N PRO A 278 -6.31 -19.58 -25.49
CA PRO A 278 -5.69 -18.53 -26.26
C PRO A 278 -5.61 -18.93 -27.73
N VAL A 279 -6.12 -18.10 -28.63
CA VAL A 279 -6.06 -18.38 -30.05
C VAL A 279 -4.60 -18.26 -30.45
N THR A 280 -4.02 -19.37 -30.92
CA THR A 280 -2.62 -19.46 -31.30
C THR A 280 -2.56 -19.50 -32.83
N SER A 281 -1.78 -18.60 -33.42
CA SER A 281 -1.50 -18.59 -34.86
C SER A 281 0.00 -18.61 -35.10
N ILE A 282 0.42 -19.13 -36.25
CA ILE A 282 1.82 -19.15 -36.66
C ILE A 282 1.95 -18.26 -37.89
N SER A 283 2.83 -17.27 -37.85
CA SER A 283 3.17 -16.39 -38.98
C SER A 283 4.67 -16.17 -38.97
N ASP A 284 5.33 -16.28 -40.13
CA ASP A 284 6.77 -16.01 -40.30
C ASP A 284 7.67 -16.79 -39.33
N GLY A 285 7.29 -18.03 -39.01
CA GLY A 285 8.01 -18.88 -38.07
C GLY A 285 7.87 -18.49 -36.60
N ARG A 286 7.09 -17.45 -36.29
CA ARG A 286 6.79 -17.01 -34.92
C ARG A 286 5.38 -17.43 -34.53
N ILE A 287 5.22 -17.71 -33.24
CA ILE A 287 3.96 -18.07 -32.62
C ILE A 287 3.35 -16.80 -32.04
N SER A 288 2.11 -16.52 -32.42
CA SER A 288 1.31 -15.42 -31.87
C SER A 288 0.17 -16.01 -31.05
N GLN A 289 -0.08 -15.44 -29.88
CA GLN A 289 -1.10 -15.89 -28.95
C GLN A 289 -1.93 -14.70 -28.47
N VAL A 290 -3.19 -14.67 -28.87
CA VAL A 290 -4.13 -13.61 -28.47
C VAL A 290 -4.73 -13.95 -27.10
N ARG A 291 -4.60 -13.02 -26.15
CA ARG A 291 -5.15 -13.12 -24.80
C ARG A 291 -6.32 -12.15 -24.68
N GLN A 292 -7.50 -12.71 -24.44
CA GLN A 292 -8.68 -11.92 -24.12
C GLN A 292 -8.51 -11.33 -22.71
N VAL A 293 -8.71 -10.02 -22.61
CA VAL A 293 -8.58 -9.26 -21.36
C VAL A 293 -9.81 -8.39 -21.19
N SER A 294 -10.26 -8.24 -19.94
CA SER A 294 -11.28 -7.24 -19.61
C SER A 294 -10.67 -5.84 -19.69
N SER A 295 -11.52 -4.81 -19.62
CA SER A 295 -11.03 -3.45 -19.74
C SER A 295 -10.08 -3.04 -18.61
N PHE A 296 -9.07 -2.24 -18.95
CA PHE A 296 -8.05 -1.78 -18.02
C PHE A 296 -7.65 -0.32 -18.29
N HIS A 297 -7.22 0.36 -17.23
CA HIS A 297 -6.67 1.72 -17.28
C HIS A 297 -5.27 1.79 -16.66
N GLY A 298 -4.75 0.68 -16.15
CA GLY A 298 -3.38 0.56 -15.67
C GLY A 298 -2.70 -0.67 -16.27
N ILE A 299 -1.37 -0.60 -16.43
CA ILE A 299 -0.55 -1.72 -16.86
C ILE A 299 0.56 -1.94 -15.84
N LYS A 300 0.79 -3.19 -15.48
CA LYS A 300 1.94 -3.67 -14.73
C LYS A 300 2.61 -4.79 -15.50
N THR A 301 3.89 -4.64 -15.82
CA THR A 301 4.69 -5.70 -16.45
C THR A 301 5.84 -6.13 -15.55
N SER A 302 6.17 -7.41 -15.61
CA SER A 302 7.37 -7.96 -14.98
C SER A 302 7.89 -9.15 -15.80
N GLY A 303 8.96 -8.94 -16.56
CA GLY A 303 9.61 -10.02 -17.31
C GLY A 303 10.89 -9.60 -18.04
N ILE A 304 11.25 -10.41 -19.02
CA ILE A 304 12.36 -10.16 -19.94
C ILE A 304 11.80 -10.23 -21.36
N PHE A 305 11.04 -9.21 -21.75
CA PHE A 305 10.38 -9.12 -23.04
C PHE A 305 10.25 -7.66 -23.51
N LYS A 306 10.05 -7.47 -24.81
CA LYS A 306 9.70 -6.16 -25.39
C LYS A 306 8.19 -5.96 -25.26
N VAL A 307 7.77 -4.80 -24.79
CA VAL A 307 6.37 -4.38 -24.74
C VAL A 307 6.14 -3.29 -25.77
N ILE A 308 5.18 -3.50 -26.67
CA ILE A 308 4.72 -2.47 -27.61
C ILE A 308 3.31 -2.07 -27.18
N LEU A 309 3.20 -0.90 -26.56
CA LEU A 309 1.95 -0.31 -26.15
C LEU A 309 1.42 0.59 -27.26
N THR A 310 0.23 0.29 -27.77
CA THR A 310 -0.49 1.13 -28.73
C THR A 310 -1.71 1.74 -28.05
N MET A 311 -1.87 3.06 -28.18
CA MET A 311 -3.10 3.74 -27.76
C MET A 311 -4.05 3.87 -28.95
N ASN A 312 -5.04 2.97 -29.05
CA ASN A 312 -6.03 3.00 -30.14
C ASN A 312 -7.44 2.67 -29.63
N ARG A 313 -8.30 3.70 -29.62
CA ARG A 313 -9.70 3.63 -29.17
C ARG A 313 -10.65 2.94 -30.15
N THR A 314 -10.25 2.75 -31.42
CA THR A 314 -11.12 2.12 -32.44
C THR A 314 -10.96 0.61 -32.50
N LYS A 315 -9.85 0.07 -31.97
CA LYS A 315 -9.60 -1.37 -31.85
C LYS A 315 -9.94 -1.85 -30.45
N PRO A 316 -10.43 -3.08 -30.24
CA PRO A 316 -10.68 -3.60 -28.90
C PRO A 316 -9.39 -3.63 -28.07
N GLU A 317 -9.51 -3.50 -26.74
CA GLU A 317 -8.39 -3.72 -25.83
C GLU A 317 -7.93 -5.18 -25.95
N SER A 318 -6.63 -5.38 -26.08
CA SER A 318 -6.09 -6.71 -26.41
C SER A 318 -4.66 -6.86 -25.94
N VAL A 319 -4.29 -8.09 -25.59
CA VAL A 319 -2.90 -8.48 -25.37
C VAL A 319 -2.54 -9.59 -26.34
N ILE A 320 -1.47 -9.41 -27.10
CA ILE A 320 -0.95 -10.41 -28.04
C ILE A 320 0.48 -10.72 -27.63
N LEU A 321 0.76 -12.00 -27.39
CA LEU A 321 2.11 -12.47 -27.11
C LEU A 321 2.71 -13.04 -28.40
N ILE A 322 3.92 -12.64 -28.74
CA ILE A 322 4.64 -13.16 -29.91
C ILE A 322 5.98 -13.72 -29.46
N GLY A 323 6.34 -14.91 -29.92
CA GLY A 323 7.65 -15.51 -29.64
C GLY A 323 7.91 -16.77 -30.44
N ASP A 324 9.14 -17.28 -30.38
CA ASP A 324 9.60 -18.38 -31.23
C ASP A 324 9.14 -19.76 -30.74
N GLN A 325 8.80 -19.87 -29.45
CA GLN A 325 8.42 -21.12 -28.82
C GLN A 325 7.18 -20.95 -27.94
N LEU A 326 6.20 -21.83 -28.13
CA LEU A 326 4.98 -21.87 -27.31
C LEU A 326 5.30 -22.03 -25.82
N LYS A 327 6.36 -22.80 -25.51
CA LYS A 327 6.83 -23.02 -24.13
C LYS A 327 7.24 -21.73 -23.42
N SER A 328 7.74 -20.73 -24.15
CA SER A 328 8.07 -19.43 -23.58
C SER A 328 6.80 -18.61 -23.32
N LEU A 329 5.85 -18.61 -24.27
CA LEU A 329 4.60 -17.86 -24.16
C LEU A 329 3.66 -18.39 -23.07
N VAL A 330 3.65 -19.71 -22.85
CA VAL A 330 2.85 -20.35 -21.78
C VAL A 330 3.30 -19.91 -20.38
N LYS A 331 4.56 -19.48 -20.22
CA LYS A 331 5.05 -18.95 -18.95
C LYS A 331 4.66 -17.49 -18.71
N ILE A 332 4.03 -16.82 -19.67
CA ILE A 332 3.58 -15.45 -19.49
C ILE A 332 2.11 -15.47 -19.08
N GLU A 333 1.86 -15.02 -17.85
CA GLU A 333 0.52 -14.84 -17.31
C GLU A 333 0.00 -13.44 -17.59
N THR A 334 -1.27 -13.38 -17.99
CA THR A 334 -2.00 -12.13 -18.23
C THR A 334 -3.27 -12.09 -17.39
N SER A 335 -3.35 -11.18 -16.43
CA SER A 335 -4.52 -10.98 -15.58
C SER A 335 -4.96 -9.52 -15.56
N VAL A 336 -6.26 -9.24 -15.47
CA VAL A 336 -6.74 -7.87 -15.22
C VAL A 336 -7.44 -7.88 -13.87
N TYR A 337 -6.95 -7.06 -12.94
CA TYR A 337 -7.50 -6.95 -11.60
C TYR A 337 -7.61 -5.48 -11.21
N LEU A 338 -8.82 -5.06 -10.78
CA LEU A 338 -9.13 -3.66 -10.44
C LEU A 338 -8.72 -2.67 -11.57
N GLY A 339 -8.97 -3.03 -12.82
CA GLY A 339 -8.61 -2.22 -13.98
C GLY A 339 -7.11 -2.14 -14.26
N ILE A 340 -6.29 -2.98 -13.63
CA ILE A 340 -4.84 -3.08 -13.90
C ILE A 340 -4.55 -4.39 -14.62
N LEU A 341 -4.07 -4.29 -15.86
CA LEU A 341 -3.51 -5.41 -16.61
C LEU A 341 -2.13 -5.76 -16.05
N SER A 342 -1.98 -6.97 -15.53
CA SER A 342 -0.72 -7.57 -15.11
C SER A 342 -0.22 -8.54 -16.17
N VAL A 343 0.99 -8.33 -16.68
CA VAL A 343 1.70 -9.24 -17.60
C VAL A 343 3.01 -9.67 -16.95
N GLN A 344 3.12 -10.93 -16.55
CA GLN A 344 4.26 -11.41 -15.76
C GLN A 344 4.76 -12.79 -16.20
N VAL A 345 6.05 -13.05 -16.08
CA VAL A 345 6.61 -14.39 -16.29
C VAL A 345 6.45 -15.22 -15.01
N THR A 346 5.85 -16.40 -15.11
CA THR A 346 5.71 -17.35 -13.99
C THR A 346 6.65 -18.53 -14.09
N GLY A 347 7.02 -19.07 -12.92
CA GLY A 347 7.94 -20.20 -12.82
C GLY A 347 9.43 -19.85 -12.95
N GLY A 348 9.78 -18.57 -13.07
CA GLY A 348 11.11 -18.12 -12.67
C GLY A 348 11.17 -18.28 -11.16
N SER A 349 11.97 -19.23 -10.66
CA SER A 349 12.25 -19.35 -9.24
C SER A 349 12.80 -18.00 -8.80
N SER A 350 11.94 -17.14 -8.28
CA SER A 350 12.34 -15.96 -7.55
C SER A 350 13.24 -16.51 -6.47
N SER A 351 14.55 -16.42 -6.67
CA SER A 351 15.53 -16.76 -5.67
C SER A 351 15.35 -15.69 -4.60
N SER A 352 14.28 -15.82 -3.81
CA SER A 352 14.22 -15.30 -2.48
C SER A 352 15.42 -15.94 -1.82
N SER A 353 16.51 -15.18 -1.81
CA SER A 353 17.72 -15.41 -1.05
C SER A 353 17.30 -15.48 0.40
N SER A 354 16.73 -16.61 0.81
CA SER A 354 16.69 -16.96 2.21
C SER A 354 18.15 -17.20 2.54
N THR A 355 18.76 -16.20 3.16
CA THR A 355 20.07 -16.28 3.82
C THR A 355 19.96 -17.30 4.94
N ARG A 356 19.84 -18.58 4.58
CA ARG A 356 20.16 -19.67 5.48
C ARG A 356 21.66 -19.80 5.34
N HIS A 357 22.36 -19.45 6.41
CA HIS A 357 23.75 -19.76 6.66
C HIS A 357 23.99 -21.26 6.44
N ARG A 358 24.18 -21.67 5.18
CA ARG A 358 24.64 -23.00 4.83
C ARG A 358 26.16 -22.89 4.79
N HIS A 359 26.79 -23.51 5.78
CA HIS A 359 28.23 -23.76 5.82
C HIS A 359 28.71 -24.14 4.42
N VAL A 360 29.56 -23.28 3.86
CA VAL A 360 30.23 -23.48 2.58
C VAL A 360 31.22 -24.63 2.75
N SER A 361 30.80 -25.83 2.37
CA SER A 361 31.75 -26.90 2.08
C SER A 361 32.37 -26.60 0.71
N ASN A 362 33.68 -26.39 0.69
CA ASN A 362 34.49 -26.24 -0.52
C ASN A 362 34.30 -27.45 -1.45
N SER A 363 33.38 -27.35 -2.41
CA SER A 363 33.39 -28.20 -3.60
C SER A 363 33.54 -27.31 -4.83
N THR A 364 34.79 -27.14 -5.25
CA THR A 364 35.15 -26.84 -6.63
C THR A 364 34.43 -27.83 -7.55
N HIS A 365 33.89 -27.35 -8.67
CA HIS A 365 33.10 -28.09 -9.71
C HIS A 365 31.57 -27.98 -9.67
N SER A 366 30.99 -26.87 -9.18
CA SER A 366 29.61 -26.55 -9.57
C SER A 366 29.60 -26.02 -11.00
N ARG A 367 29.42 -26.93 -11.98
CA ARG A 367 29.04 -26.60 -13.36
C ARG A 367 27.72 -25.84 -13.28
N SER A 368 27.80 -24.52 -13.27
CA SER A 368 26.66 -23.65 -13.44
C SER A 368 26.08 -23.91 -14.82
N THR A 369 25.09 -24.80 -14.90
CA THR A 369 24.17 -24.85 -16.02
C THR A 369 23.33 -23.59 -15.93
N SER A 370 23.93 -22.46 -16.33
CA SER A 370 23.22 -21.27 -16.75
C SER A 370 22.10 -21.77 -17.64
N THR A 371 20.88 -21.77 -17.12
CA THR A 371 19.69 -21.89 -17.92
C THR A 371 19.60 -20.55 -18.63
N GLN A 372 20.46 -20.40 -19.62
CA GLN A 372 20.41 -19.41 -20.66
C GLN A 372 19.03 -19.63 -21.27
N LEU A 373 18.02 -18.90 -20.76
CA LEU A 373 16.86 -18.59 -21.56
C LEU A 373 17.50 -18.00 -22.81
N GLY A 374 17.56 -18.81 -23.88
CA GLY A 374 17.97 -18.32 -25.18
C GLY A 374 17.18 -17.05 -25.42
N SER A 375 17.83 -16.07 -26.04
CA SER A 375 17.32 -14.74 -26.35
C SER A 375 16.12 -14.79 -27.31
N SER A 376 15.12 -15.63 -27.05
CA SER A 376 13.88 -15.68 -27.79
C SER A 376 13.21 -14.33 -27.56
N GLU A 377 13.21 -13.51 -28.60
CA GLU A 377 12.62 -12.19 -28.63
C GLU A 377 11.12 -12.35 -28.43
N THR A 378 10.71 -12.31 -27.16
CA THR A 378 9.31 -12.33 -26.82
C THR A 378 8.81 -10.89 -26.83
N GLU A 379 7.73 -10.67 -27.57
CA GLU A 379 7.06 -9.38 -27.68
C GLU A 379 5.67 -9.48 -27.07
N VAL A 380 5.27 -8.42 -26.37
CA VAL A 380 3.94 -8.25 -25.79
C VAL A 380 3.32 -7.01 -26.44
N LEU A 381 2.38 -7.22 -27.35
CA LEU A 381 1.63 -6.14 -27.97
C LEU A 381 0.40 -5.85 -27.12
N ILE A 382 0.25 -4.63 -26.64
CA ILE A 382 -0.87 -4.19 -25.82
C ILE A 382 -1.59 -3.07 -26.54
N ASN A 383 -2.89 -3.24 -26.79
CA ASN A 383 -3.76 -2.14 -27.21
C ASN A 383 -4.61 -1.67 -26.03
N ALA A 384 -4.54 -0.38 -25.73
CA ALA A 384 -5.31 0.25 -24.66
C ALA A 384 -6.10 1.46 -25.18
N HIS A 385 -7.27 1.71 -24.61
CA HIS A 385 -8.09 2.88 -24.96
C HIS A 385 -7.70 4.13 -24.17
N HIS A 386 -7.37 3.91 -22.90
CA HIS A 386 -7.03 4.93 -21.92
C HIS A 386 -6.05 4.33 -20.90
N LEU A 387 -5.06 5.11 -20.48
CA LEU A 387 -4.05 4.64 -19.55
C LEU A 387 -3.68 5.75 -18.58
N ILE A 388 -3.85 5.46 -17.28
CA ILE A 388 -3.45 6.36 -16.18
C ILE A 388 -2.20 5.89 -15.46
N SER A 389 -1.79 4.62 -15.62
CA SER A 389 -0.60 4.11 -14.97
C SER A 389 0.12 3.04 -15.79
N LEU A 390 1.46 3.13 -15.84
CA LEU A 390 2.35 2.11 -16.40
C LEU A 390 3.43 1.79 -15.37
N LYS A 391 3.52 0.53 -14.96
CA LYS A 391 4.51 0.03 -13.99
C LYS A 391 5.34 -1.09 -14.60
N THR A 392 6.67 -0.98 -14.52
CA THR A 392 7.61 -2.02 -14.95
C THR A 392 8.58 -2.31 -13.81
N SER A 393 8.96 -3.58 -13.63
CA SER A 393 9.76 -4.00 -12.47
C SER A 393 10.88 -5.01 -12.79
N SER A 394 11.24 -5.22 -14.05
CA SER A 394 12.21 -6.26 -14.44
C SER A 394 13.18 -5.76 -15.51
N MET A 395 13.38 -6.51 -16.60
CA MET A 395 14.31 -6.16 -17.68
C MET A 395 13.52 -5.99 -18.98
N GLU A 396 12.76 -4.90 -19.08
CA GLU A 396 11.82 -4.69 -20.17
C GLU A 396 12.21 -3.51 -21.08
N SER A 397 11.95 -3.65 -22.37
CA SER A 397 11.91 -2.51 -23.28
C SER A 397 10.46 -2.18 -23.57
N VAL A 398 10.01 -0.96 -23.22
CA VAL A 398 8.64 -0.50 -23.49
C VAL A 398 8.66 0.58 -24.55
N GLU A 399 7.92 0.36 -25.62
CA GLU A 399 7.71 1.31 -26.71
C GLU A 399 6.24 1.75 -26.72
N ILE A 400 5.99 3.03 -26.49
CA ILE A 400 4.66 3.64 -26.61
C ILE A 400 4.51 4.19 -28.03
N SER A 401 3.64 3.57 -28.80
CA SER A 401 3.44 3.82 -30.22
C SER A 401 2.09 4.47 -30.52
N GLY A 402 1.91 4.96 -31.75
CA GLY A 402 0.70 5.64 -32.20
C GLY A 402 0.60 7.07 -31.70
N ALA A 403 -0.58 7.48 -31.22
CA ALA A 403 -0.85 8.85 -30.78
C ALA A 403 -0.28 9.21 -29.40
N GLY A 404 0.45 8.29 -28.76
CA GLY A 404 0.94 8.46 -27.39
C GLY A 404 -0.15 8.41 -26.33
N ILE A 405 0.23 8.64 -25.08
CA ILE A 405 -0.69 8.61 -23.93
C ILE A 405 -1.36 9.97 -23.78
N ASN A 406 -2.69 9.99 -23.85
CA ASN A 406 -3.51 11.19 -23.66
C ASN A 406 -4.40 11.02 -22.42
N ALA A 407 -4.08 11.73 -21.34
CA ALA A 407 -4.76 11.60 -20.05
C ALA A 407 -4.64 12.89 -19.21
N ASP A 408 -5.50 13.08 -18.21
CA ASP A 408 -5.34 14.18 -17.26
C ASP A 408 -4.12 13.94 -16.35
N ILE A 409 -4.02 12.74 -15.79
CA ILE A 409 -2.94 12.32 -14.92
C ILE A 409 -2.38 11.00 -15.45
N PHE A 410 -1.06 10.93 -15.57
CA PHE A 410 -0.36 9.69 -15.90
C PHE A 410 0.76 9.40 -14.90
N GLU A 411 0.75 8.19 -14.34
CA GLU A 411 1.77 7.68 -13.42
C GLU A 411 2.67 6.65 -14.11
N LEU A 412 3.94 6.99 -14.25
CA LEU A 412 4.98 6.09 -14.76
C LEU A 412 5.85 5.60 -13.59
N GLU A 413 5.96 4.30 -13.42
CA GLU A 413 6.85 3.68 -12.44
C GLU A 413 7.74 2.65 -13.12
N CYS A 414 9.04 2.88 -13.10
CA CYS A 414 10.02 2.11 -13.83
C CYS A 414 11.12 1.69 -12.86
N ARG A 415 11.17 0.41 -12.49
CA ARG A 415 12.16 -0.15 -11.56
C ARG A 415 12.88 -1.34 -12.18
N GLY A 416 14.18 -1.46 -11.97
CA GLY A 416 14.98 -2.54 -12.53
C GLY A 416 15.85 -2.08 -13.70
N PHE A 417 15.88 -2.82 -14.80
CA PHE A 417 16.73 -2.56 -15.98
C PHE A 417 15.87 -2.34 -17.21
N ASN A 418 15.16 -1.21 -17.25
CA ASN A 418 14.19 -0.97 -18.31
C ASN A 418 14.64 0.11 -19.28
N SER A 419 14.11 0.06 -20.50
CA SER A 419 14.18 1.16 -21.47
C SER A 419 12.79 1.52 -21.93
N ILE A 420 12.33 2.73 -21.60
CA ILE A 420 11.01 3.23 -21.97
C ILE A 420 11.17 4.35 -22.99
N TYR A 421 10.45 4.26 -24.10
CA TYR A 421 10.42 5.27 -25.15
C TYR A 421 8.97 5.59 -25.52
N GLY A 422 8.61 6.88 -25.59
CA GLY A 422 7.23 7.21 -25.92
C GLY A 422 6.84 8.68 -25.89
N THR A 423 5.69 8.97 -26.50
CA THR A 423 5.04 10.28 -26.47
C THR A 423 3.91 10.32 -25.44
N VAL A 424 3.84 11.41 -24.65
CA VAL A 424 2.80 11.66 -23.65
C VAL A 424 2.25 13.08 -23.80
N HIS A 425 0.93 13.21 -23.67
CA HIS A 425 0.18 14.47 -23.70
C HIS A 425 -0.76 14.50 -22.49
N VAL A 426 -0.28 15.07 -21.40
CA VAL A 426 -0.99 15.00 -20.11
C VAL A 426 -1.06 16.35 -19.41
N LYS A 427 -1.98 16.52 -18.46
CA LYS A 427 -1.92 17.70 -17.58
C LYS A 427 -0.86 17.49 -16.50
N GLN A 428 -0.81 16.29 -15.92
CA GLN A 428 0.15 15.93 -14.89
C GLN A 428 0.83 14.61 -15.21
N LEU A 429 2.17 14.63 -15.26
CA LEU A 429 3.01 13.45 -15.33
C LEU A 429 3.70 13.23 -13.98
N LYS A 430 3.51 12.06 -13.39
CA LYS A 430 4.25 11.62 -12.22
C LYS A 430 5.12 10.43 -12.60
N ALA A 431 6.44 10.58 -12.53
CA ALA A 431 7.39 9.56 -12.93
C ALA A 431 8.31 9.14 -11.77
N ILE A 432 8.51 7.84 -11.61
CA ILE A 432 9.54 7.25 -10.74
C ILE A 432 10.40 6.36 -11.64
N ILE A 433 11.67 6.70 -11.79
CA ILE A 433 12.61 5.99 -12.65
C ILE A 433 13.79 5.58 -11.79
N ASP A 434 13.91 4.29 -11.51
CA ASP A 434 14.78 3.76 -10.46
C ASP A 434 15.51 2.48 -10.89
N GLY A 435 16.59 2.15 -10.18
CA GLY A 435 17.53 1.07 -10.53
C GLY A 435 18.50 1.49 -11.64
N PHE A 436 18.46 0.77 -12.77
CA PHE A 436 19.30 0.99 -13.95
C PHE A 436 18.43 1.23 -15.19
N SER A 437 17.43 2.10 -15.02
CA SER A 437 16.41 2.32 -16.03
C SER A 437 16.70 3.57 -16.87
N LYS A 438 16.25 3.57 -18.12
CA LYS A 438 16.25 4.73 -19.02
C LYS A 438 14.83 5.01 -19.48
N ALA A 439 14.39 6.25 -19.35
CA ALA A 439 13.15 6.73 -19.95
C ALA A 439 13.44 7.89 -20.90
N HIS A 440 13.01 7.80 -22.15
CA HIS A 440 12.99 8.90 -23.10
C HIS A 440 11.54 9.25 -23.41
N LEU A 441 11.09 10.38 -22.88
CA LEU A 441 9.71 10.83 -22.97
C LEU A 441 9.63 12.09 -23.82
N MET A 442 8.65 12.13 -24.72
CA MET A 442 8.37 13.23 -25.64
C MET A 442 6.95 13.76 -25.41
N GLY A 443 6.66 14.97 -25.89
CA GLY A 443 5.30 15.54 -25.93
C GLY A 443 5.10 16.70 -24.96
N THR A 444 4.01 16.70 -24.19
CA THR A 444 3.60 17.84 -23.35
C THR A 444 3.07 17.39 -21.99
N ALA A 445 3.51 18.06 -20.92
CA ALA A 445 2.90 17.94 -19.59
C ALA A 445 2.82 19.32 -18.90
N ASN A 446 1.67 19.75 -18.37
CA ASN A 446 1.65 21.03 -17.63
C ASN A 446 2.53 20.94 -16.37
N ILE A 447 2.37 19.86 -15.61
CA ILE A 447 3.11 19.59 -14.38
C ILE A 447 3.87 18.27 -14.55
N LEU A 448 5.18 18.31 -14.39
CA LEU A 448 6.04 17.14 -14.27
C LEU A 448 6.49 17.00 -12.82
N THR A 449 6.22 15.86 -12.20
CA THR A 449 6.83 15.46 -10.92
C THR A 449 7.62 14.20 -11.17
N VAL A 450 8.94 14.26 -11.04
CA VAL A 450 9.81 13.11 -11.33
C VAL A 450 10.80 12.84 -10.21
N THR A 451 10.95 11.56 -9.89
CA THR A 451 12.02 11.03 -9.05
C THR A 451 12.91 10.12 -9.90
N VAL A 452 14.20 10.42 -9.95
CA VAL A 452 15.21 9.57 -10.61
C VAL A 452 16.19 9.06 -9.56
N GLY A 453 16.35 7.75 -9.43
CA GLY A 453 17.23 7.09 -8.46
C GLY A 453 18.11 6.00 -9.09
N GLY A 454 19.05 5.44 -8.31
CA GLY A 454 20.01 4.49 -8.85
C GLY A 454 20.98 5.15 -9.83
N SER A 455 21.29 4.43 -10.91
CA SER A 455 22.01 4.95 -12.08
C SER A 455 21.06 5.24 -13.24
N SER A 456 19.81 5.59 -12.94
CA SER A 456 18.75 5.76 -13.94
C SER A 456 18.81 7.11 -14.65
N LYS A 457 18.21 7.18 -15.85
CA LYS A 457 18.24 8.36 -16.72
C LYS A 457 16.85 8.71 -17.24
N LEU A 458 16.47 9.97 -17.11
CA LEU A 458 15.36 10.58 -17.83
C LEU A 458 15.89 11.50 -18.93
N HIS A 459 15.55 11.19 -20.18
CA HIS A 459 15.71 12.06 -21.34
C HIS A 459 14.38 12.73 -21.66
N GLY A 460 14.19 13.96 -21.18
CA GLY A 460 12.93 14.70 -21.26
C GLY A 460 13.06 16.07 -21.95
N PHE A 461 14.11 16.32 -22.72
CA PHE A 461 14.21 17.56 -23.50
C PHE A 461 13.12 17.70 -24.57
N ASP A 462 12.55 16.59 -25.04
CA ASP A 462 11.45 16.58 -26.00
C ASP A 462 10.07 16.60 -25.32
N LEU A 463 10.04 16.61 -23.97
CA LEU A 463 8.82 16.73 -23.17
C LEU A 463 8.70 18.17 -22.66
N SER A 464 7.87 18.97 -23.32
CA SER A 464 7.64 20.37 -22.94
C SER A 464 6.78 20.48 -21.68
N THR A 465 7.27 21.19 -20.67
CA THR A 465 6.57 21.40 -19.40
C THR A 465 6.45 22.86 -18.97
N GLN A 466 5.45 23.16 -18.13
CA GLN A 466 5.31 24.49 -17.51
C GLN A 466 5.96 24.50 -16.13
N ILE A 467 5.63 23.50 -15.30
CA ILE A 467 6.16 23.33 -13.95
C ILE A 467 6.83 21.96 -13.86
N ALA A 468 8.05 21.92 -13.32
CA ALA A 468 8.79 20.69 -13.10
C ALA A 468 9.27 20.59 -11.64
N ASN A 469 8.95 19.49 -10.97
CA ASN A 469 9.42 19.12 -9.65
C ASN A 469 10.31 17.89 -9.80
N VAL A 470 11.61 18.07 -9.65
CA VAL A 470 12.63 17.05 -9.95
C VAL A 470 13.31 16.65 -8.65
N THR A 471 13.21 15.37 -8.30
CA THR A 471 13.98 14.76 -7.23
C THR A 471 15.01 13.81 -7.83
N ILE A 472 16.28 14.01 -7.51
CA ILE A 472 17.36 13.08 -7.87
C ILE A 472 17.86 12.41 -6.59
N ARG A 473 18.06 11.10 -6.65
CA ARG A 473 18.74 10.29 -5.63
C ARG A 473 19.91 9.59 -6.28
N GLU A 474 20.97 9.32 -5.52
CA GLU A 474 22.16 8.60 -6.00
C GLU A 474 22.70 9.24 -7.31
N ASP A 475 23.07 8.44 -8.30
CA ASP A 475 23.66 8.87 -9.58
C ASP A 475 22.62 9.16 -10.67
N GLY A 476 21.40 9.52 -10.27
CA GLY A 476 20.30 9.79 -11.19
C GLY A 476 20.61 10.96 -12.15
N TYR A 477 20.15 10.84 -13.39
CA TYR A 477 20.30 11.86 -14.42
C TYR A 477 18.94 12.28 -14.99
N ALA A 478 18.70 13.59 -15.11
CA ALA A 478 17.47 14.10 -15.72
C ALA A 478 17.72 15.26 -16.69
N GLU A 479 17.14 15.17 -17.88
CA GLU A 479 17.02 16.25 -18.86
C GLU A 479 15.58 16.76 -18.89
N ILE A 480 15.39 18.06 -18.69
CA ILE A 480 14.07 18.67 -18.50
C ILE A 480 13.89 19.86 -19.44
N SER A 481 12.76 19.94 -20.14
CA SER A 481 12.34 21.16 -20.85
C SER A 481 11.22 21.86 -20.07
N CYS A 482 11.48 23.05 -19.52
CA CYS A 482 10.53 23.75 -18.65
C CYS A 482 10.47 25.26 -18.94
N ASN A 483 9.25 25.82 -18.97
CA ASN A 483 9.03 27.22 -19.40
C ASN A 483 8.68 28.19 -18.27
N GLN A 484 8.23 27.73 -17.09
CA GLN A 484 7.86 28.63 -15.97
C GLN A 484 8.70 28.40 -14.72
N THR A 485 8.60 27.22 -14.10
CA THR A 485 9.26 26.97 -12.81
C THR A 485 9.81 25.56 -12.74
N ILE A 486 11.06 25.45 -12.30
CA ILE A 486 11.69 24.16 -12.00
C ILE A 486 12.18 24.15 -10.55
N THR A 487 11.63 23.24 -9.76
CA THR A 487 12.08 22.95 -8.39
C THR A 487 12.96 21.71 -8.45
N VAL A 488 14.20 21.83 -8.01
CA VAL A 488 15.15 20.69 -7.99
C VAL A 488 15.56 20.38 -6.56
N ASN A 489 15.43 19.11 -6.20
CA ASN A 489 15.94 18.51 -4.97
C ASN A 489 16.87 17.35 -5.32
N ILE A 490 18.11 17.37 -4.84
CA ILE A 490 19.09 16.30 -5.03
C ILE A 490 19.44 15.81 -3.63
N SER A 491 19.16 14.55 -3.31
CA SER A 491 19.39 13.97 -1.99
C SER A 491 20.78 13.35 -1.85
N ASP A 492 21.25 13.27 -0.60
CA ASP A 492 22.68 13.24 -0.25
C ASP A 492 23.24 11.86 0.03
N ASP A 493 22.42 10.82 -0.10
CA ASP A 493 22.75 9.46 0.30
C ASP A 493 23.74 8.80 -0.71
N ASP A 494 24.87 9.45 -1.00
CA ASP A 494 26.03 8.97 -1.79
C ASP A 494 26.02 9.23 -3.32
N GLY A 495 25.30 10.24 -3.83
CA GLY A 495 25.10 10.44 -5.28
C GLY A 495 25.66 11.72 -5.94
N GLU A 496 26.20 11.60 -7.16
CA GLU A 496 26.61 12.74 -8.02
C GLU A 496 25.50 13.16 -9.04
N GLY A 497 24.24 13.10 -8.59
CA GLY A 497 23.07 13.35 -9.41
C GLY A 497 23.16 14.62 -10.28
N THR A 498 22.69 14.53 -11.52
CA THR A 498 22.77 15.63 -12.49
C THR A 498 21.42 15.97 -13.10
N VAL A 499 21.07 17.26 -13.07
CA VAL A 499 19.90 17.81 -13.76
C VAL A 499 20.36 18.80 -14.82
N LYS A 500 20.03 18.52 -16.07
CA LYS A 500 20.14 19.47 -17.17
C LYS A 500 18.76 19.99 -17.53
N TYR A 501 18.64 21.30 -17.76
CA TYR A 501 17.36 21.89 -18.15
C TYR A 501 17.51 22.90 -19.28
N LYS A 502 16.48 22.99 -20.13
CA LYS A 502 16.33 24.03 -21.16
C LYS A 502 15.01 24.77 -20.98
N GLY A 503 14.88 25.92 -21.65
CA GLY A 503 13.70 26.78 -21.62
C GLY A 503 13.87 28.04 -20.77
N THR A 504 12.75 28.70 -20.49
CA THR A 504 12.68 30.01 -19.81
C THR A 504 12.35 29.91 -18.32
N ALA A 505 12.35 28.70 -17.74
CA ALA A 505 11.95 28.51 -16.34
C ALA A 505 12.86 29.23 -15.34
N THR A 506 12.23 29.76 -14.29
CA THR A 506 12.90 30.19 -13.06
C THR A 506 13.25 28.97 -12.23
N VAL A 507 14.52 28.84 -11.84
CA VAL A 507 15.01 27.70 -11.04
C VAL A 507 14.88 28.00 -9.56
N ILE A 508 14.07 27.20 -8.86
CA ILE A 508 13.97 27.19 -7.40
C ILE A 508 14.80 26.02 -6.89
N ARG A 509 15.82 26.34 -6.09
CA ARG A 509 16.72 25.32 -5.53
C ARG A 509 16.31 25.02 -4.10
N ALA A 510 16.14 23.73 -3.78
CA ALA A 510 16.24 23.28 -2.40
C ALA A 510 17.68 23.50 -1.90
N PRO A 511 17.91 23.69 -0.58
CA PRO A 511 19.24 23.85 -0.02
C PRO A 511 20.16 22.73 -0.50
N LYS A 512 21.24 23.13 -1.17
CA LYS A 512 22.16 22.26 -1.90
C LYS A 512 23.04 21.55 -0.88
N SER A 513 23.03 20.23 -0.88
CA SER A 513 24.02 19.45 -0.17
C SER A 513 25.05 18.92 -1.18
N THR A 514 26.13 19.69 -1.22
CA THR A 514 27.51 19.43 -1.65
C THR A 514 27.89 18.64 -2.92
N GLY A 515 27.07 17.82 -3.58
CA GLY A 515 27.51 16.97 -4.72
C GLY A 515 26.88 17.23 -6.10
N GLY A 516 25.57 17.49 -6.16
CA GLY A 516 24.83 17.48 -7.42
C GLY A 516 25.07 18.66 -8.37
N THR A 517 24.93 18.40 -9.68
CA THR A 517 25.06 19.41 -10.75
C THR A 517 23.70 19.80 -11.33
N ILE A 518 23.44 21.11 -11.40
CA ILE A 518 22.27 21.66 -12.09
C ILE A 518 22.78 22.60 -13.19
N GLN A 519 22.54 22.25 -14.46
CA GLN A 519 23.08 22.96 -15.61
C GLN A 519 21.96 23.41 -16.55
N LYS A 520 21.98 24.68 -16.95
CA LYS A 520 21.16 25.16 -18.06
C LYS A 520 21.83 24.79 -19.38
N ILE A 521 21.05 24.27 -20.32
CA ILE A 521 21.45 24.00 -21.70
C ILE A 521 20.61 24.91 -22.59
N ASP A 522 21.27 25.60 -23.52
CA ASP A 522 20.63 26.55 -24.45
C ASP A 522 19.94 25.84 -25.63
#